data_AF-A0A926ESC1-F1
#
_entry.id   AF-A0A926ESC1-F1
#
_cell.length_a   1.000
_cell.length_b   1.000
_cell.length_c   1.000
_cell.angle_alpha   90.00
_cell.angle_beta   90.00
_cell.angle_gamma   90.00
#
_symmetry.space_group_name_H-M   'P 1'
#
loop_
_entity.id
_entity.type
_entity.pdbx_description
1 polymer ?
#
loop_
_entity_poly.entity_id
_entity_poly.type
_entity_poly.pdbx_seq_one_letter_code
_entity_poly.pdbx_strand_id
1 'polypeptide(L)'
;MPLELQKIWSSILSDLIDISSFINEVMEWIINVADKDDYILVQGDHGATYRVINLCKEIGLITIYSITRKGAKEIKDRDSNSNIYHTQGIPCDIYGVLAIN
;
A
#
# COMPACT_ATOMS: atom_id res chain seq x y z
N MET A 1 1.96 -12.30 7.27
CA MET A 1 0.49 -12.22 7.18
C MET A 1 -0.11 -13.57 6.81
N PRO A 2 -1.27 -13.98 7.38
CA PRO A 2 -2.03 -15.17 7.01
C PRO A 2 -2.41 -15.19 5.51
N LEU A 3 -2.52 -16.40 4.93
CA LEU A 3 -2.72 -16.57 3.49
C LEU A 3 -4.00 -15.89 2.96
N GLU A 4 -5.10 -15.95 3.71
CA GLU A 4 -6.37 -15.33 3.29
C GLU A 4 -6.28 -13.79 3.29
N LEU A 5 -5.65 -13.21 4.32
CA LEU A 5 -5.40 -11.77 4.36
C LEU A 5 -4.43 -11.34 3.25
N GLN A 6 -3.42 -12.15 2.93
CA GLN A 6 -2.47 -11.87 1.85
C GLN A 6 -3.15 -11.85 0.47
N LYS A 7 -4.07 -12.79 0.21
CA LYS A 7 -4.84 -12.83 -1.04
C LYS A 7 -5.69 -11.57 -1.22
N ILE A 8 -6.36 -11.14 -0.16
CA ILE A 8 -7.17 -9.91 -0.20
C ILE A 8 -6.27 -8.69 -0.33
N TRP A 9 -5.17 -8.61 0.43
CA TRP A 9 -4.19 -7.52 0.34
C TRP A 9 -3.66 -7.33 -1.09
N SER A 10 -3.36 -8.45 -1.76
CA SER A 10 -2.84 -8.45 -3.14
C SER A 10 -3.91 -8.18 -4.20
N SER A 11 -5.20 -8.30 -3.85
CA SER A 11 -6.33 -8.09 -4.77
C SER A 11 -6.99 -6.71 -4.64
N ILE A 12 -6.46 -5.83 -3.76
CA ILE A 12 -6.92 -4.45 -3.65
C ILE A 12 -6.59 -3.71 -4.95
N LEU A 13 -7.56 -3.72 -5.87
CA LEU A 13 -7.56 -2.82 -7.01
C LEU A 13 -7.86 -1.40 -6.50
N SER A 14 -7.20 -0.40 -7.09
CA SER A 14 -7.37 1.02 -6.73
C SER A 14 -8.80 1.55 -6.87
N ASP A 15 -9.73 0.76 -7.43
CA ASP A 15 -11.12 1.12 -7.73
C ASP A 15 -12.15 0.59 -6.70
N LEU A 16 -11.70 -0.08 -5.62
CA LEU A 16 -12.62 -0.53 -4.55
C LEU A 16 -13.17 0.68 -3.77
N ILE A 17 -14.50 0.84 -3.80
CA ILE A 17 -15.24 1.95 -3.19
C ILE A 17 -15.10 1.99 -1.66
N ASP A 18 -14.98 0.82 -1.00
CA ASP A 18 -14.74 0.74 0.44
C ASP A 18 -13.83 -0.45 0.78
N ILE A 19 -12.70 -0.14 1.43
CA ILE A 19 -11.71 -1.11 1.93
C ILE A 19 -11.64 -1.14 3.45
N SER A 20 -12.53 -0.42 4.15
CA SER A 20 -12.41 -0.16 5.60
C SER A 20 -12.48 -1.44 6.44
N SER A 21 -13.38 -2.37 6.13
CA SER A 21 -13.48 -3.66 6.84
C SER A 21 -12.18 -4.45 6.74
N PHE A 22 -11.63 -4.52 5.54
CA PHE A 22 -10.38 -5.23 5.30
C PHE A 22 -9.19 -4.57 6.03
N ILE A 23 -9.13 -3.24 6.04
CA ILE A 23 -8.11 -2.51 6.79
C ILE A 23 -8.21 -2.81 8.30
N ASN A 24 -9.42 -2.93 8.84
CA ASN A 24 -9.61 -3.30 10.24
C ASN A 24 -9.08 -4.71 10.53
N GLU A 25 -9.37 -5.69 9.66
CA GLU A 25 -8.85 -7.07 9.82
C GLU A 25 -7.31 -7.12 9.78
N VAL A 26 -6.69 -6.32 8.90
CA VAL A 26 -5.23 -6.20 8.84
C VAL A 26 -4.68 -5.58 10.13
N MET A 27 -5.31 -4.53 10.65
CA MET A 27 -4.90 -3.89 11.90
C MET A 27 -5.08 -4.81 13.11
N GLU A 28 -6.18 -5.55 13.20
CA GLU A 28 -6.40 -6.56 14.24
C GLU A 28 -5.31 -7.63 14.18
N TRP A 29 -4.95 -8.11 12.98
CA TRP A 29 -3.85 -9.04 12.83
C TRP A 29 -2.52 -8.45 13.32
N ILE A 30 -2.19 -7.20 12.91
CA ILE A 30 -0.96 -6.51 13.33
C ILE A 30 -0.89 -6.37 14.85
N ILE A 31 -1.95 -5.87 15.49
CA ILE A 31 -2.00 -5.64 16.94
C ILE A 31 -1.82 -6.94 17.72
N ASN A 32 -2.30 -8.06 17.18
CA ASN A 32 -2.17 -9.37 17.82
C ASN A 32 -0.77 -9.99 17.68
N VAL A 33 0.07 -9.52 16.74
CA VAL A 33 1.37 -10.16 16.45
C VAL A 33 2.57 -9.24 16.63
N ALA A 34 2.38 -7.93 16.74
CA ALA A 34 3.47 -6.95 16.80
C ALA A 34 3.55 -6.27 18.17
N ASP A 35 4.76 -6.21 18.71
CA ASP A 35 5.13 -5.40 19.87
C ASP A 35 5.68 -4.03 19.43
N LYS A 36 5.83 -3.11 20.40
CA LYS A 36 6.27 -1.73 20.13
C LYS A 36 7.68 -1.61 19.55
N ASP A 37 8.51 -2.61 19.79
CA ASP A 37 9.89 -2.65 19.34
C ASP A 37 10.04 -3.36 17.98
N ASP A 38 8.95 -3.93 17.43
CA ASP A 38 8.95 -4.63 16.16
C ASP A 38 8.88 -3.66 14.97
N TYR A 39 9.52 -4.05 13.88
CA TYR A 39 9.47 -3.31 12.62
C TYR A 39 8.36 -3.87 11.73
N ILE A 40 7.41 -3.02 11.38
CA ILE A 40 6.29 -3.36 10.49
C ILE A 40 6.62 -2.89 9.08
N LEU A 41 6.94 -3.81 8.19
CA LEU A 41 7.07 -3.54 6.76
C LEU A 41 5.69 -3.57 6.10
N VAL A 42 5.27 -2.46 5.47
CA VAL A 42 4.02 -2.37 4.70
C VAL A 42 4.34 -2.08 3.23
N GLN A 43 3.89 -2.93 2.31
CA GLN A 43 4.15 -2.80 0.86
C GLN A 43 2.88 -3.05 0.01
N GLY A 44 2.65 -2.22 -1.01
CA GLY A 44 1.50 -2.28 -1.94
C GLY A 44 1.19 -0.92 -2.59
N ASP A 45 0.40 -0.91 -3.67
CA ASP A 45 0.01 0.32 -4.38
C ASP A 45 -1.12 1.09 -3.66
N HIS A 46 -1.23 2.39 -3.93
CA HIS A 46 -1.82 3.44 -3.08
C HIS A 46 -3.25 3.22 -2.54
N GLY A 47 -3.52 3.81 -1.36
CA GLY A 47 -4.80 3.83 -0.65
C GLY A 47 -4.73 3.03 0.66
N ALA A 48 -4.75 1.71 0.54
CA ALA A 48 -4.68 0.78 1.66
C ALA A 48 -3.37 0.90 2.46
N THR A 49 -2.23 0.90 1.75
CA THR A 49 -0.89 1.06 2.34
C THR A 49 -0.79 2.32 3.19
N TYR A 50 -1.25 3.46 2.68
CA TYR A 50 -1.21 4.74 3.40
C TYR A 50 -2.05 4.71 4.68
N ARG A 51 -3.24 4.10 4.61
CA ARG A 51 -4.14 4.00 5.76
C ARG A 51 -3.55 3.11 6.87
N VAL A 52 -3.01 1.94 6.53
CA VAL A 52 -2.35 1.05 7.50
C VAL A 52 -1.13 1.74 8.15
N ILE A 53 -0.30 2.42 7.36
CA ILE A 53 0.88 3.14 7.90
C ILE A 53 0.46 4.18 8.93
N ASN A 54 -0.58 4.96 8.65
CA ASN A 54 -1.04 5.99 9.59
C ASN A 54 -1.62 5.36 10.86
N LEU A 55 -2.42 4.30 10.75
CA LEU A 55 -2.97 3.59 11.90
C LEU A 55 -1.85 2.99 12.77
N CYS A 56 -0.81 2.39 12.17
CA CYS A 56 0.35 1.88 12.90
C CYS A 56 1.10 3.00 13.64
N LYS A 57 1.26 4.17 13.01
CA LYS A 57 1.88 5.34 13.64
C LYS A 57 1.05 5.90 14.80
N GLU A 58 -0.27 5.94 14.66
CA GLU A 58 -1.20 6.43 15.70
C GLU A 58 -1.10 5.59 16.99
N ILE A 59 -0.84 4.28 16.86
CA ILE A 59 -0.66 3.36 18.00
C ILE A 59 0.80 3.18 18.43
N GLY A 60 1.73 3.90 17.81
CA GLY A 60 3.14 3.96 18.21
C GLY A 60 4.03 2.82 17.70
N LEU A 61 3.64 2.14 16.61
CA LEU A 61 4.44 1.07 16.00
C LEU A 61 5.46 1.62 15.00
N ILE A 62 6.63 0.99 14.93
CA ILE A 62 7.69 1.37 14.00
C ILE A 62 7.37 0.82 12.62
N THR A 63 7.01 1.69 11.67
CA THR A 63 6.58 1.27 10.33
C THR A 63 7.60 1.62 9.25
N ILE A 64 8.05 0.63 8.49
CA ILE A 64 8.86 0.74 7.28
C ILE A 64 7.94 0.55 6.08
N TYR A 65 8.08 1.36 5.04
CA TYR A 65 7.26 1.23 3.84
C TYR A 65 8.07 1.44 2.56
N SER A 66 7.71 0.72 1.50
CA SER A 66 8.28 0.90 0.16
C SER A 66 7.24 1.56 -0.74
N ILE A 67 7.62 2.65 -1.41
CA ILE A 67 6.78 3.32 -2.41
C ILE A 67 7.36 3.11 -3.81
N THR A 68 6.50 2.79 -4.76
CA THR A 68 6.85 2.87 -6.18
C THR A 68 6.84 4.34 -6.60
N ARG A 69 8.00 4.89 -6.98
CA ARG A 69 8.08 6.25 -7.52
C ARG A 69 7.48 6.27 -8.93
N LYS A 70 6.25 6.77 -9.09
CA LYS A 70 5.62 6.98 -10.42
C LYS A 70 6.17 8.28 -11.03
N GLY A 71 6.82 8.17 -12.20
CA GLY A 71 7.18 9.32 -13.03
C GLY A 71 6.14 9.49 -14.14
N ALA A 72 5.54 10.68 -14.26
CA ALA A 72 4.69 11.03 -15.39
C ALA A 72 5.53 11.72 -16.46
N LYS A 73 5.52 11.20 -17.68
CA LYS A 73 6.11 11.88 -18.84
C LYS A 73 4.98 12.53 -19.63
N GLU A 74 5.03 13.85 -19.74
CA GLU A 74 4.14 14.61 -20.61
C GLU A 74 4.58 14.39 -22.06
N ILE A 75 3.67 13.87 -22.88
CA ILE A 75 3.85 13.78 -24.33
C ILE A 75 2.86 14.77 -24.94
N LYS A 76 3.37 15.87 -25.50
CA LYS A 76 2.57 16.79 -26.30
C LYS A 76 2.37 16.21 -27.69
N ASP A 77 1.14 15.85 -28.00
CA ASP A 77 0.76 15.56 -29.37
C ASP A 77 0.66 16.88 -30.16
N ARG A 78 1.24 16.96 -31.36
CA ARG A 78 1.35 18.24 -32.10
C ARG A 78 0.04 18.67 -32.78
N ASP A 79 -0.92 17.76 -32.94
CA ASP A 79 -2.14 17.98 -33.74
C ASP A 79 -3.44 18.05 -32.91
N SER A 80 -3.38 17.91 -31.59
CA SER A 80 -4.55 18.06 -30.72
C SER A 80 -4.14 18.73 -29.42
N ASN A 81 -4.91 19.72 -28.98
CA ASN A 81 -4.66 20.55 -27.79
C ASN A 81 -4.82 19.77 -26.46
N SER A 82 -4.61 18.45 -26.49
CA SER A 82 -4.78 17.50 -25.40
C SER A 82 -3.42 17.06 -24.88
N ASN A 83 -3.15 17.30 -23.60
CA ASN A 83 -1.96 16.78 -22.93
C ASN A 83 -2.18 15.31 -22.57
N ILE A 84 -1.36 14.41 -23.11
CA ILE A 84 -1.38 12.98 -22.73
C ILE A 84 -0.25 12.73 -21.72
N TYR A 85 -0.62 12.26 -20.54
CA TYR A 85 0.32 11.87 -19.48
C TYR A 85 0.50 10.36 -19.51
N HIS A 86 1.70 9.89 -19.85
CA HIS A 86 2.04 8.47 -19.72
C HIS A 86 2.75 8.26 -18.38
N THR A 87 2.15 7.42 -17.52
CA THR A 87 2.75 7.00 -16.24
C THR A 87 3.42 5.64 -16.44
N GLN A 88 4.74 5.59 -16.28
CA GLN A 88 5.47 4.31 -16.27
C GLN A 88 5.86 3.99 -14.83
N GLY A 89 5.11 3.09 -14.20
CA GLY A 89 5.47 2.50 -12.92
C GLY A 89 6.36 1.27 -13.13
N ILE A 90 7.45 1.14 -12.37
CA ILE A 90 8.11 -0.15 -12.21
C ILE A 90 7.25 -0.93 -11.21
N PRO A 91 6.65 -2.07 -11.58
CA PRO A 91 5.89 -2.86 -10.62
C PRO A 91 6.83 -3.37 -9.54
N CYS A 92 6.55 -3.02 -8.29
CA CYS A 92 7.12 -3.71 -7.15
C CYS A 92 6.10 -4.80 -6.79
N ASP A 93 6.30 -6.00 -7.33
CA ASP A 93 5.34 -7.13 -7.22
C ASP A 93 5.24 -7.75 -5.81
N ILE A 94 5.64 -7.02 -4.77
CA ILE A 94 5.64 -7.50 -3.38
C ILE A 94 4.53 -6.77 -2.63
N TYR A 95 3.41 -7.47 -2.45
CA TYR A 95 2.25 -7.02 -1.67
C TYR A 95 2.27 -7.74 -0.32
N GLY A 96 2.43 -7.01 0.78
CA GLY A 96 2.36 -7.64 2.10
C GLY A 96 2.67 -6.73 3.28
N VAL A 97 2.25 -7.22 4.45
CA VAL A 97 2.67 -6.69 5.75
C VAL A 97 3.46 -7.76 6.51
N LEU A 98 4.62 -7.38 7.02
CA LEU A 98 5.52 -8.24 7.79
C LEU A 98 5.96 -7.54 9.08
N ALA A 99 5.79 -8.19 10.22
CA ALA A 99 6.46 -7.82 11.47
C ALA A 99 7.81 -8.55 11.52
N ILE A 100 8.89 -7.81 11.79
CA ILE A 100 10.26 -8.31 11.83
C ILE A 100 10.85 -7.99 13.22
N ASN A 101 11.33 -9.02 13.91
CA ASN A 101 12.11 -8.91 15.16
C ASN A 101 13.61 -8.77 14.88
#